data_AF-A0A1S2QEV8-F1
#
_entry.id   AF-A0A1S2QEV8-F1
#
_cell.length_a   1.000
_cell.length_b   1.000
_cell.length_c   1.000
_cell.angle_alpha   90.00
_cell.angle_beta   90.00
_cell.angle_gamma   90.00
#
_symmetry.space_group_name_H-M   'P 1'
#
loop_
_entity.id
_entity.type
_entity.pdbx_description
1 polymer ?
#
loop_
_entity_poly.entity_id
_entity_poly.type
_entity_poly.pdbx_seq_one_letter_code
_entity_poly.pdbx_strand_id
1 'polypeptide(L)'
;MAGVARRRLDAELVRRKLARSREHASQLIAAGRVTVGRTVATKPATQVETAVAIVVQSDDSDPDYVSRGGHKLAGALAAFGPRGLVVEGRRALDAGASTGGFTDVLLRAGAAHVVAVDVGYGQLAWSLQSDERVTVKDRTNVRELTLEAIDGEAVDLVVGDLSFIPLGLVLPALKRCVKPDADLVMMVKPQFEVGKERLGSGGVVRSPQLRAEAVRGVAEKAWELGLGVRGVTASPLPGPSGNVEYFLWLRSGAPRLDPADVDRAVAEGPR
;
A
#
# COMPACT_ATOMS: atom_id res chain seq x y z
N MET A 1 24.95 -31.51 26.54
CA MET A 1 25.20 -30.65 25.37
C MET A 1 24.06 -29.66 25.24
N ALA A 2 24.33 -28.36 25.34
CA ALA A 2 23.30 -27.35 25.12
C ALA A 2 22.84 -27.41 23.65
N GLY A 3 21.54 -27.58 23.41
CA GLY A 3 20.99 -27.69 22.06
C GLY A 3 21.29 -26.44 21.23
N VAL A 4 21.63 -26.63 19.95
CA VAL A 4 21.86 -25.51 19.03
C VAL A 4 20.60 -24.65 18.96
N ALA A 5 20.71 -23.40 19.38
CA ALA A 5 19.59 -22.47 19.35
C ALA A 5 19.13 -22.26 17.90
N ARG A 6 17.85 -22.58 17.64
CA ARG A 6 17.18 -22.38 16.35
C ARG A 6 16.20 -21.21 16.44
N ARG A 7 16.11 -20.44 15.36
CA ARG A 7 15.19 -19.31 15.22
C ARG A 7 14.52 -19.37 13.85
N ARG A 8 13.37 -18.70 13.73
CA ARG A 8 12.76 -18.48 12.41
C ARG A 8 13.69 -17.61 11.56
N LEU A 9 13.81 -17.95 10.28
CA LEU A 9 14.68 -17.26 9.32
C LEU A 9 14.36 -15.77 9.21
N ASP A 10 13.08 -15.40 9.18
CA ASP A 10 12.66 -13.98 9.16
C ASP A 10 13.20 -13.19 10.37
N ALA A 11 13.12 -13.76 11.57
CA ALA A 11 13.63 -13.16 12.79
C ALA A 11 15.16 -13.15 12.81
N GLU A 12 15.81 -14.20 12.29
CA GLU A 12 17.26 -14.29 12.25
C GLU A 12 17.89 -13.27 11.27
N LEU A 13 17.26 -13.04 10.11
CA LEU A 13 17.66 -11.99 9.17
C LEU A 13 17.63 -10.60 9.82
N VAL A 14 16.57 -10.29 10.56
CA VAL A 14 16.46 -9.01 11.29
C VAL A 14 17.52 -8.92 12.39
N ARG A 15 17.69 -9.99 13.18
CA ARG A 15 18.69 -10.03 14.27
C ARG A 15 20.11 -9.78 13.76
N ARG A 16 20.44 -10.34 12.59
CA ARG A 16 21.74 -10.15 11.92
C ARG A 16 21.86 -8.84 11.13
N LYS A 17 20.83 -8.00 11.16
CA LYS A 17 20.75 -6.75 10.37
C LYS A 17 20.83 -6.97 8.85
N LEU A 18 20.48 -8.17 8.39
CA LEU A 18 20.37 -8.52 6.97
C LEU A 18 19.01 -8.11 6.38
N ALA A 19 18.04 -7.78 7.25
CA ALA A 19 16.75 -7.20 6.88
C ALA A 19 16.35 -6.14 7.90
N ARG A 20 15.66 -5.09 7.45
CA ARG A 20 15.23 -3.95 8.30
C ARG A 20 14.03 -4.27 9.20
N SER A 21 13.20 -5.23 8.80
CA SER A 21 12.01 -5.70 9.54
C SER A 21 11.69 -7.16 9.16
N ARG A 22 10.81 -7.83 9.93
CA ARG A 22 10.37 -9.20 9.58
C ARG A 22 9.57 -9.24 8.27
N GLU A 23 8.88 -8.16 7.96
CA GLU A 23 8.19 -7.95 6.69
C GLU A 23 9.21 -7.92 5.54
N HIS A 24 10.24 -7.07 5.66
CA HIS A 24 11.34 -6.98 4.68
C HIS A 24 12.08 -8.33 4.54
N ALA A 25 12.35 -9.01 5.65
CA ALA A 25 12.94 -10.35 5.63
C ALA A 25 12.08 -11.34 4.81
N SER A 26 10.76 -11.30 5.00
CA SER A 26 9.83 -12.16 4.26
C SER A 26 9.79 -11.82 2.76
N GLN A 27 9.97 -10.55 2.41
CA GLN A 27 10.05 -10.08 1.02
C GLN A 27 11.31 -10.60 0.32
N LEU A 28 12.48 -10.47 0.97
CA LEU A 28 13.74 -10.99 0.43
C LEU A 28 13.67 -12.51 0.20
N ILE A 29 13.02 -13.24 1.10
CA ILE A 29 12.82 -14.69 0.98
C ILE A 29 11.86 -15.02 -0.17
N ALA A 30 10.73 -14.30 -0.27
CA ALA A 30 9.76 -14.51 -1.34
C ALA A 30 10.34 -14.18 -2.73
N ALA A 31 11.27 -13.22 -2.81
CA ALA A 31 12.01 -12.87 -4.02
C ALA A 31 13.13 -13.87 -4.37
N GLY A 32 13.33 -14.93 -3.57
CA GLY A 32 14.42 -15.89 -3.77
C GLY A 32 15.82 -15.32 -3.49
N ARG A 33 15.91 -14.17 -2.82
CA ARG A 33 17.16 -13.43 -2.58
C ARG A 33 17.90 -13.89 -1.34
N VAL A 34 17.29 -14.74 -0.52
CA VAL A 34 17.91 -15.27 0.71
C VAL A 34 18.37 -16.70 0.48
N THR A 35 19.67 -16.94 0.63
CA THR A 35 20.26 -18.28 0.64
C THR A 35 20.65 -18.65 2.07
N VAL A 36 20.24 -19.83 2.54
CA VAL A 36 20.65 -20.40 3.82
C VAL A 36 21.55 -21.60 3.54
N GLY A 37 22.83 -21.51 3.91
CA GLY A 37 23.85 -22.45 3.46
C GLY A 37 24.04 -22.38 1.95
N ARG A 38 23.55 -23.38 1.21
CA ARG A 38 23.60 -23.46 -0.26
C ARG A 38 22.21 -23.51 -0.92
N THR A 39 21.15 -23.35 -0.13
CA THR A 39 19.77 -23.51 -0.61
C THR A 39 19.06 -22.17 -0.53
N VAL A 40 18.41 -21.78 -1.64
CA VAL A 40 17.51 -20.63 -1.65
C VAL A 40 16.35 -20.89 -0.70
N ALA A 41 16.18 -20.01 0.28
CA ALA A 41 15.09 -20.10 1.22
C ALA A 41 13.79 -19.65 0.57
N THR A 42 12.73 -20.41 0.79
CA THR A 42 11.38 -20.12 0.24
C THR A 42 10.35 -19.83 1.32
N LYS A 43 10.68 -20.11 2.59
CA LYS A 43 9.74 -20.00 3.72
C LYS A 43 10.34 -19.14 4.84
N PRO A 44 9.71 -18.00 5.19
CA PRO A 44 10.14 -17.12 6.30
C PRO A 44 10.19 -17.81 7.66
N ALA A 45 9.30 -18.77 7.89
CA ALA A 45 9.17 -19.49 9.15
C ALA A 45 10.17 -20.65 9.33
N THR A 46 11.04 -20.91 8.34
CA THR A 46 12.04 -21.99 8.40
C THR A 46 12.90 -21.83 9.64
N GLN A 47 13.05 -22.90 10.42
CA GLN A 47 13.93 -22.92 11.59
C GLN A 47 15.37 -23.07 11.14
N VAL A 48 16.19 -22.07 11.46
CA VAL A 48 17.60 -22.00 11.11
C VAL A 48 18.44 -21.92 12.37
N GLU A 49 19.60 -22.57 12.33
CA GLU A 49 20.57 -22.50 13.42
C GLU A 49 21.17 -21.10 13.46
N THR A 50 21.36 -20.55 14.66
CA THR A 50 21.88 -19.19 14.85
C THR A 50 23.27 -18.96 14.25
N ALA A 51 24.03 -20.01 13.96
CA ALA A 51 25.34 -19.97 13.31
C ALA A 51 25.32 -20.28 11.80
N VAL A 52 24.17 -20.65 11.21
CA VAL A 52 24.12 -21.03 9.78
C VAL A 52 24.53 -19.85 8.90
N ALA A 53 25.26 -20.09 7.81
CA ALA A 53 25.55 -19.05 6.83
C ALA A 53 24.24 -18.58 6.16
N ILE A 54 24.02 -17.27 6.11
CA ILE A 54 22.88 -16.65 5.43
C ILE A 54 23.43 -15.56 4.53
N VAL A 55 23.10 -15.63 3.24
CA VAL A 55 23.48 -14.64 2.23
C VAL A 55 22.20 -14.01 1.70
N VAL A 56 22.14 -12.68 1.69
CA VAL A 56 21.08 -11.91 1.05
C VAL A 56 21.68 -11.28 -0.19
N GLN A 57 21.15 -11.60 -1.37
CA GLN A 57 21.55 -10.96 -2.62
C GLN A 57 20.99 -9.54 -2.66
N SER A 58 21.87 -8.55 -2.81
CA SER A 58 21.51 -7.18 -3.17
C SER A 58 20.87 -7.18 -4.56
N ASP A 59 19.96 -6.25 -4.78
CA ASP A 59 19.37 -5.95 -6.08
C ASP A 59 19.56 -4.45 -6.21
N ASP A 60 20.54 -4.05 -7.01
CA ASP A 60 20.91 -2.64 -7.17
C ASP A 60 19.83 -1.87 -7.95
N SER A 61 18.83 -2.57 -8.52
CA SER A 61 17.67 -1.97 -9.20
C SER A 61 16.44 -1.82 -8.30
N ASP A 62 16.47 -2.38 -7.10
CA ASP A 62 15.40 -2.24 -6.10
C ASP A 62 15.54 -0.86 -5.43
N PRO A 63 14.57 0.07 -5.58
CA PRO A 63 14.62 1.38 -4.94
C PRO A 63 14.66 1.34 -3.40
N ASP A 64 14.61 0.16 -2.77
CA ASP A 64 14.75 -0.06 -1.33
C ASP A 64 13.73 0.75 -0.51
N TYR A 65 12.48 0.78 -0.98
CA TYR A 65 11.36 1.33 -0.20
C TYR A 65 11.24 0.60 1.13
N VAL A 66 10.70 1.27 2.16
CA VAL A 66 10.55 0.65 3.49
C VAL A 66 9.61 -0.57 3.50
N SER A 67 8.76 -0.74 2.47
CA SER A 67 7.91 -1.92 2.30
C SER A 67 7.44 -2.12 0.85
N ARG A 68 6.87 -3.30 0.54
CA ARG A 68 6.19 -3.58 -0.75
C ARG A 68 5.14 -2.56 -1.14
N GLY A 69 4.49 -1.93 -0.17
CA GLY A 69 3.51 -0.87 -0.44
C GLY A 69 4.13 0.23 -1.31
N GLY A 70 5.41 0.57 -1.07
CA GLY A 70 6.10 1.59 -1.85
C GLY A 70 6.11 1.29 -3.36
N HIS A 71 6.43 0.06 -3.77
CA HIS A 71 6.39 -0.30 -5.19
C HIS A 71 5.00 -0.19 -5.82
N LYS A 72 3.94 -0.41 -5.04
CA LYS A 72 2.56 -0.28 -5.53
C LYS A 72 2.22 1.17 -5.84
N LEU A 73 2.45 2.08 -4.88
CA LEU A 73 2.19 3.50 -5.10
C LEU A 73 3.12 4.08 -6.17
N ALA A 74 4.40 3.70 -6.20
CA ALA A 74 5.33 4.12 -7.24
C ALA A 74 4.82 3.74 -8.65
N GLY A 75 4.28 2.53 -8.81
CA GLY A 75 3.64 2.11 -10.06
C GLY A 75 2.40 2.96 -10.43
N ALA A 76 1.56 3.29 -9.44
CA ALA A 76 0.41 4.17 -9.66
C ALA A 76 0.83 5.59 -10.05
N LEU A 77 1.83 6.16 -9.38
CA LEU A 77 2.37 7.48 -9.72
C LEU A 77 3.01 7.49 -11.11
N ALA A 78 3.72 6.43 -11.50
CA ALA A 78 4.27 6.30 -12.86
C ALA A 78 3.17 6.24 -13.93
N ALA A 79 2.03 5.57 -13.64
CA ALA A 79 0.89 5.48 -14.56
C ALA A 79 0.08 6.79 -14.66
N PHE A 80 -0.07 7.52 -13.54
CA PHE A 80 -0.91 8.71 -13.47
C PHE A 80 -0.15 10.03 -13.65
N GLY A 81 1.14 10.07 -13.38
CA GLY A 81 2.00 11.24 -13.54
C GLY A 81 1.95 11.86 -14.94
N PRO A 82 2.14 11.08 -16.02
CA PRO A 82 2.00 11.56 -17.40
C PRO A 82 0.60 12.12 -17.74
N ARG A 83 -0.42 11.76 -16.94
CA ARG A 83 -1.80 12.23 -17.08
C ARG A 83 -2.10 13.46 -16.21
N GLY A 84 -1.10 13.99 -15.50
CA GLY A 84 -1.16 15.22 -14.72
C GLY A 84 -1.34 15.04 -13.21
N LEU A 85 -1.14 13.84 -12.65
CA LEU A 85 -1.03 13.68 -11.20
C LEU A 85 0.33 14.23 -10.73
N VAL A 86 0.32 15.12 -9.74
CA VAL A 86 1.54 15.75 -9.21
C VAL A 86 1.62 15.50 -7.71
N VAL A 87 2.80 15.14 -7.20
CA VAL A 87 3.08 14.99 -5.77
C VAL A 87 3.97 16.12 -5.25
N GLU A 88 4.87 16.63 -6.07
CA GLU A 88 5.86 17.64 -5.69
C GLU A 88 5.20 18.89 -5.08
N GLY A 89 5.74 19.32 -3.94
CA GLY A 89 5.30 20.51 -3.20
C GLY A 89 3.96 20.37 -2.47
N ARG A 90 3.30 19.20 -2.54
CA ARG A 90 1.96 19.02 -1.96
C ARG A 90 1.98 18.57 -0.52
N ARG A 91 0.96 18.99 0.25
CA ARG A 91 0.60 18.36 1.52
C ARG A 91 -0.21 17.11 1.21
N ALA A 92 0.30 15.96 1.63
CA ALA A 92 -0.31 14.66 1.37
C ALA A 92 -0.82 14.00 2.66
N LEU A 93 -1.82 13.14 2.53
CA LEU A 93 -2.27 12.24 3.58
C LEU A 93 -2.09 10.79 3.13
N ASP A 94 -1.43 10.00 3.97
CA ASP A 94 -1.28 8.55 3.80
C ASP A 94 -2.27 7.84 4.72
N ALA A 95 -3.37 7.36 4.15
CA ALA A 95 -4.46 6.68 4.86
C ALA A 95 -4.15 5.18 5.00
N GLY A 96 -3.70 4.78 6.19
CA GLY A 96 -3.22 3.43 6.47
C GLY A 96 -1.72 3.27 6.24
N ALA A 97 -0.93 4.18 6.80
CA ALA A 97 0.50 4.29 6.52
C ALA A 97 1.29 3.01 6.88
N SER A 98 0.85 2.26 7.88
CA SER A 98 1.48 1.04 8.37
C SER A 98 2.98 1.21 8.59
N THR A 99 3.82 0.44 7.88
CA THR A 99 5.29 0.55 7.92
C THR A 99 5.85 1.79 7.22
N GLY A 100 5.03 2.50 6.43
CA GLY A 100 5.36 3.77 5.79
C GLY A 100 5.74 3.67 4.32
N GLY A 101 5.35 2.61 3.62
CA GLY A 101 5.73 2.40 2.21
C GLY A 101 5.23 3.53 1.29
N PHE A 102 3.98 3.97 1.48
CA PHE A 102 3.39 5.06 0.70
C PHE A 102 3.97 6.41 1.11
N THR A 103 4.08 6.66 2.42
CA THR A 103 4.77 7.84 2.98
C THR A 103 6.18 8.02 2.39
N ASP A 104 7.01 6.96 2.35
CA ASP A 104 8.35 6.99 1.76
C ASP A 104 8.32 7.40 0.29
N VAL A 105 7.43 6.80 -0.52
CA VAL A 105 7.25 7.17 -1.93
C VAL A 105 6.86 8.63 -2.09
N LEU A 106 5.93 9.13 -1.27
CA LEU A 106 5.49 10.53 -1.33
C LEU A 106 6.64 11.49 -1.04
N LEU A 107 7.42 11.23 0.01
CA LEU A 107 8.58 12.06 0.38
C LEU A 107 9.64 12.08 -0.72
N ARG A 108 9.92 10.92 -1.34
CA ARG A 108 10.87 10.82 -2.46
C ARG A 108 10.35 11.48 -3.74
N ALA A 109 9.03 11.50 -3.94
CA ALA A 109 8.36 12.21 -5.03
C ALA A 109 8.19 13.71 -4.76
N GLY A 110 8.78 14.24 -3.68
CA GLY A 110 8.85 15.67 -3.40
C GLY A 110 7.63 16.24 -2.66
N ALA A 111 6.83 15.41 -1.99
CA ALA A 111 5.78 15.94 -1.10
C ALA A 111 6.37 16.91 -0.08
N ALA A 112 5.72 18.07 0.11
CA ALA A 112 6.16 19.07 1.08
C ALA A 112 5.93 18.59 2.51
N HIS A 113 4.82 17.87 2.73
CA HIS A 113 4.45 17.32 4.03
C HIS A 113 3.60 16.06 3.84
N VAL A 114 3.74 15.07 4.73
CA VAL A 114 2.90 13.86 4.75
C VAL A 114 2.29 13.66 6.13
N VAL A 115 0.97 13.61 6.21
CA VAL A 115 0.24 13.17 7.40
C VAL A 115 0.02 11.66 7.30
N ALA A 116 0.78 10.89 8.07
CA ALA A 116 0.72 9.43 8.09
C ALA A 116 -0.28 8.95 9.15
N VAL A 117 -1.42 8.44 8.71
CA VAL A 117 -2.53 8.02 9.58
C VAL A 117 -2.58 6.49 9.65
N ASP A 118 -2.61 5.93 10.85
CA ASP A 118 -2.80 4.49 11.05
C ASP A 118 -3.62 4.19 12.31
N VAL A 119 -4.35 3.07 12.29
CA VAL A 119 -5.09 2.56 13.46
C VAL A 119 -4.19 1.84 14.45
N GLY A 120 -3.04 1.35 13.98
CA GLY A 120 -1.98 0.78 14.78
C GLY A 120 -1.22 1.84 15.58
N TYR A 121 -0.23 1.37 16.33
CA TYR A 121 0.67 2.21 17.11
C TYR A 121 2.12 1.80 16.83
N GLY A 122 2.98 2.76 16.54
CA GLY A 122 4.42 2.58 16.37
C GLY A 122 4.80 1.69 15.18
N GLN A 123 3.98 1.63 14.14
CA GLN A 123 4.25 0.78 12.97
C GLN A 123 5.22 1.41 11.97
N LEU A 124 5.19 2.75 11.85
CA LEU A 124 5.95 3.49 10.84
C LEU A 124 7.46 3.27 11.04
N ALA A 125 8.23 3.16 9.96
CA ALA A 125 9.68 3.04 10.08
C ALA A 125 10.30 4.24 10.80
N TRP A 126 11.26 4.00 11.70
CA TRP A 126 11.87 5.06 12.54
C TRP A 126 12.46 6.22 11.72
N SER A 127 13.05 5.93 10.56
CA SER A 127 13.57 6.95 9.64
C SER A 127 12.49 7.91 9.14
N LEU A 128 11.26 7.41 8.95
CA LEU A 128 10.12 8.23 8.52
C LEU A 128 9.49 8.97 9.71
N GLN A 129 9.43 8.33 10.89
CA GLN A 129 8.97 9.01 12.11
C GLN A 129 9.84 10.21 12.50
N SER A 130 11.12 10.17 12.11
CA SER A 130 12.10 11.21 12.44
C SER A 130 12.26 12.25 11.31
N ASP A 131 11.56 12.11 10.19
CA ASP A 131 11.58 13.09 9.09
C ASP A 131 10.67 14.27 9.46
N GLU A 132 11.20 15.49 9.40
CA GLU A 132 10.47 16.71 9.79
C GLU A 132 9.24 16.99 8.91
N ARG A 133 9.18 16.40 7.73
CA ARG A 133 8.04 16.51 6.79
C ARG A 133 6.93 15.52 7.10
N VAL A 134 7.03 14.72 8.17
CA VAL A 134 6.05 13.68 8.51
C VAL A 134 5.36 14.00 9.83
N THR A 135 4.04 14.07 9.80
CA THR A 135 3.22 14.04 11.02
C THR A 135 2.61 12.66 11.18
N VAL A 136 2.92 11.98 12.29
CA VAL A 136 2.34 10.67 12.62
C VAL A 136 1.04 10.83 13.40
N LYS A 137 -0.04 10.20 12.93
CA LYS A 137 -1.34 10.12 13.60
C LYS A 137 -1.69 8.65 13.84
N ASP A 138 -1.04 8.06 14.83
CA ASP A 138 -1.31 6.70 15.30
C ASP A 138 -2.68 6.60 16.00
N ARG A 139 -3.16 5.36 16.16
CA ARG A 139 -4.46 5.04 16.82
C ARG A 139 -5.63 5.85 16.28
N THR A 140 -5.55 6.24 15.01
CA THR A 140 -6.53 7.12 14.37
C THR A 140 -7.27 6.33 13.30
N ASN A 141 -8.59 6.22 13.45
CA ASN A 141 -9.42 5.56 12.46
C ASN A 141 -9.78 6.51 11.32
N VAL A 142 -9.31 6.22 10.11
CA VAL A 142 -9.60 7.02 8.91
C VAL A 142 -11.11 7.24 8.68
N ARG A 143 -11.97 6.30 9.08
CA ARG A 143 -13.43 6.45 8.97
C ARG A 143 -13.98 7.64 9.77
N GLU A 144 -13.31 7.96 10.87
CA GLU A 144 -13.70 8.99 11.82
C GLU A 144 -12.83 10.24 11.68
N LEU A 145 -12.02 10.32 10.62
CA LEU A 145 -11.12 11.43 10.39
C LEU A 145 -11.90 12.73 10.19
N THR A 146 -11.37 13.78 10.82
CA THR A 146 -11.82 15.16 10.68
C THR A 146 -10.64 16.04 10.29
N LEU A 147 -10.94 17.27 9.86
CA LEU A 147 -9.92 18.24 9.51
C LEU A 147 -9.03 18.57 10.72
N GLU A 148 -9.60 18.67 11.91
CA GLU A 148 -8.89 18.93 13.16
C GLU A 148 -7.92 17.79 13.50
N ALA A 149 -8.27 16.54 13.20
CA ALA A 149 -7.39 15.39 13.42
C ALA A 149 -6.11 15.44 12.57
N ILE A 150 -6.10 16.23 11.50
CA ILE A 150 -4.96 16.46 10.61
C ILE A 150 -4.42 17.89 10.68
N ASP A 151 -4.46 18.46 11.89
CA ASP A 151 -3.92 19.77 12.26
C ASP A 151 -4.73 20.96 11.71
N GLY A 152 -6.00 20.73 11.35
CA GLY A 152 -6.90 21.78 10.86
C GLY A 152 -6.63 22.22 9.43
N GLU A 153 -5.71 21.56 8.72
CA GLU A 153 -5.27 21.93 7.37
C GLU A 153 -5.62 20.85 6.35
N ALA A 154 -6.38 21.22 5.32
CA ALA A 154 -6.80 20.32 4.27
C ALA A 154 -5.63 19.94 3.36
N VAL A 155 -5.59 18.67 2.92
CA VAL A 155 -4.50 18.15 2.08
C VAL A 155 -4.81 18.30 0.58
N ASP A 156 -3.76 18.33 -0.23
CA ASP A 156 -3.83 18.41 -1.71
C ASP A 156 -3.86 17.02 -2.38
N LEU A 157 -3.41 16.00 -1.64
CA LEU A 157 -3.28 14.62 -2.12
C LEU A 157 -3.64 13.65 -1.01
N VAL A 158 -4.44 12.63 -1.31
CA VAL A 158 -4.62 11.46 -0.45
C VAL A 158 -4.13 10.24 -1.18
N VAL A 159 -3.39 9.39 -0.49
CA VAL A 159 -3.11 8.01 -0.91
C VAL A 159 -3.67 7.06 0.14
N GLY A 160 -4.10 5.87 -0.24
CA GLY A 160 -4.62 4.91 0.75
C GLY A 160 -4.45 3.45 0.37
N ASP A 161 -3.90 2.68 1.31
CA ASP A 161 -3.72 1.22 1.27
C ASP A 161 -4.42 0.56 2.47
N LEU A 162 -5.75 0.63 2.48
CA LEU A 162 -6.56 0.18 3.61
C LEU A 162 -6.88 -1.32 3.52
N SER A 163 -6.90 -2.02 4.65
CA SER A 163 -7.25 -3.44 4.71
C SER A 163 -8.45 -3.65 5.64
N PHE A 164 -9.24 -4.68 5.36
CA PHE A 164 -10.40 -5.08 6.19
C PHE A 164 -11.53 -4.02 6.29
N ILE A 165 -11.53 -3.01 5.42
CA ILE A 165 -12.56 -1.99 5.34
C ILE A 165 -12.88 -1.68 3.86
N PRO A 166 -14.15 -1.67 3.45
CA PRO A 166 -14.54 -1.20 2.12
C PRO A 166 -14.27 0.30 1.96
N LEU A 167 -13.75 0.73 0.82
CA LEU A 167 -13.41 2.13 0.56
C LEU A 167 -14.62 3.07 0.65
N GLY A 168 -15.80 2.58 0.29
CA GLY A 168 -17.04 3.34 0.44
C GLY A 168 -17.31 3.89 1.84
N LEU A 169 -16.81 3.22 2.88
CA LEU A 169 -17.00 3.64 4.27
C LEU A 169 -16.02 4.73 4.71
N VAL A 170 -14.90 4.91 3.99
CA VAL A 170 -13.84 5.87 4.36
C VAL A 170 -13.81 7.10 3.45
N LEU A 171 -14.25 6.97 2.20
CA LEU A 171 -14.27 8.08 1.23
C LEU A 171 -14.99 9.33 1.76
N PRO A 172 -16.12 9.25 2.50
CA PRO A 172 -16.76 10.44 3.05
C PRO A 172 -15.86 11.22 4.03
N ALA A 173 -15.08 10.51 4.86
CA ALA A 173 -14.17 11.14 5.81
C ALA A 173 -12.97 11.78 5.12
N LEU A 174 -12.37 11.06 4.17
CA LEU A 174 -11.27 11.58 3.35
C LEU A 174 -11.71 12.80 2.56
N LYS A 175 -12.90 12.81 1.96
CA LYS A 175 -13.43 13.95 1.21
C LYS A 175 -13.59 15.22 2.05
N ARG A 176 -13.83 15.12 3.36
CA ARG A 176 -13.88 16.29 4.26
C ARG A 176 -12.50 16.87 4.59
N CYS A 177 -11.44 16.10 4.39
CA CYS A 177 -10.08 16.44 4.79
C CYS A 177 -9.22 16.98 3.64
N VAL A 178 -9.81 17.16 2.45
CA VAL A 178 -9.09 17.55 1.23
C VAL A 178 -9.54 18.90 0.71
N LYS A 179 -8.64 19.58 -0.01
CA LYS A 179 -8.97 20.79 -0.77
C LYS A 179 -9.95 20.47 -1.92
N PRO A 180 -10.71 21.45 -2.45
CA PRO A 180 -11.71 21.22 -3.49
C PRO A 180 -11.17 20.54 -4.75
N ASP A 181 -9.92 20.80 -5.12
CA ASP A 181 -9.26 20.33 -6.33
C ASP A 181 -8.25 19.19 -6.08
N ALA A 182 -8.19 18.68 -4.85
CA ALA A 182 -7.27 17.63 -4.44
C ALA A 182 -7.47 16.30 -5.19
N ASP A 183 -6.37 15.56 -5.31
CA ASP A 183 -6.34 14.23 -5.91
C ASP A 183 -6.42 13.16 -4.81
N LEU A 184 -7.18 12.09 -5.03
CA LEU A 184 -7.19 10.92 -4.14
C LEU A 184 -6.81 9.69 -4.96
N VAL A 185 -5.75 8.99 -4.55
CA VAL A 185 -5.24 7.78 -5.21
C VAL A 185 -5.46 6.61 -4.26
N MET A 186 -6.61 5.95 -4.41
CA MET A 186 -7.09 4.94 -3.47
C MET A 186 -6.89 3.54 -4.03
N MET A 187 -6.30 2.65 -3.24
CA MET A 187 -6.13 1.26 -3.64
C MET A 187 -7.40 0.45 -3.35
N VAL A 188 -8.09 0.04 -4.41
CA VAL A 188 -9.19 -0.90 -4.38
C VAL A 188 -8.65 -2.31 -4.23
N LYS A 189 -9.11 -2.99 -3.18
CA LYS A 189 -8.79 -4.39 -2.89
C LYS A 189 -10.07 -5.22 -3.03
N PRO A 190 -10.29 -5.92 -4.17
CA PRO A 190 -11.54 -6.62 -4.43
C PRO A 190 -12.01 -7.52 -3.27
N GLN A 191 -11.09 -8.20 -2.58
CA GLN A 191 -11.37 -9.06 -1.43
C GLN A 191 -12.04 -8.37 -0.23
N PHE A 192 -11.99 -7.04 -0.16
CA PHE A 192 -12.66 -6.24 0.88
C PHE A 192 -13.92 -5.54 0.36
N GLU A 193 -14.21 -5.62 -0.94
CA GLU A 193 -15.34 -4.93 -1.58
C GLU A 193 -16.46 -5.87 -2.00
N VAL A 194 -16.15 -7.12 -2.40
CA VAL A 194 -17.14 -8.03 -3.01
C VAL A 194 -18.04 -8.79 -2.03
N GLY A 195 -17.95 -8.55 -0.72
CA GLY A 195 -18.70 -9.31 0.29
C GLY A 195 -18.08 -10.68 0.59
N LYS A 196 -18.35 -11.25 1.77
CA LYS A 196 -17.68 -12.48 2.26
C LYS A 196 -18.10 -13.72 1.48
N GLU A 197 -19.34 -13.77 1.04
CA GLU A 197 -19.96 -14.86 0.29
C GLU A 197 -19.41 -15.04 -1.12
N ARG A 198 -18.74 -14.02 -1.66
CA ARG A 198 -18.13 -14.04 -3.01
C ARG A 198 -16.62 -14.26 -2.97
N LEU A 199 -16.04 -14.51 -1.79
CA LEU A 199 -14.63 -14.83 -1.63
C LEU A 199 -14.37 -16.31 -1.95
N GLY A 200 -13.40 -16.55 -2.84
CA GLY A 200 -12.90 -17.90 -3.10
C GLY A 200 -12.08 -18.45 -1.93
N SER A 201 -11.61 -19.70 -2.09
CA SER A 201 -10.70 -20.33 -1.12
C SER A 201 -9.49 -19.43 -0.82
N GLY A 202 -9.20 -19.24 0.47
CA GLY A 202 -8.09 -18.41 0.95
C GLY A 202 -8.35 -16.90 0.91
N GLY A 203 -9.59 -16.45 0.66
CA GLY A 203 -9.92 -15.01 0.61
C GLY A 203 -9.41 -14.32 -0.66
N VAL A 204 -9.28 -15.08 -1.76
CA VAL A 204 -8.73 -14.59 -3.04
C VAL A 204 -9.84 -14.43 -4.09
N VAL A 205 -9.89 -13.27 -4.72
CA VAL A 205 -10.85 -12.94 -5.79
C VAL A 205 -10.22 -13.23 -7.17
N ARG A 206 -10.47 -14.43 -7.69
CA ARG A 206 -9.89 -14.90 -8.95
C ARG A 206 -10.65 -14.47 -10.20
N SER A 207 -11.96 -14.23 -10.11
CA SER A 207 -12.77 -13.83 -11.26
C SER A 207 -12.44 -12.40 -11.70
N PRO A 208 -12.07 -12.17 -12.97
CA PRO A 208 -11.89 -10.84 -13.52
C PRO A 208 -13.15 -9.98 -13.42
N GLN A 209 -14.33 -10.59 -13.58
CA GLN A 209 -15.63 -9.92 -13.48
C GLN A 209 -15.85 -9.40 -12.06
N LEU A 210 -15.58 -10.21 -11.03
CA LEU A 210 -15.66 -9.78 -9.63
C LEU A 210 -14.70 -8.62 -9.32
N ARG A 211 -13.49 -8.65 -9.89
CA ARG A 211 -12.52 -7.56 -9.74
C ARG A 211 -13.01 -6.27 -10.40
N ALA A 212 -13.54 -6.37 -11.62
CA ALA A 212 -14.12 -5.23 -12.33
C ALA A 212 -15.31 -4.63 -11.57
N GLU A 213 -16.21 -5.48 -11.06
CA GLU A 213 -17.35 -5.07 -10.23
C GLU A 213 -16.91 -4.35 -8.96
N ALA A 214 -15.87 -4.83 -8.27
CA ALA A 214 -15.33 -4.16 -7.09
C ALA A 214 -14.86 -2.73 -7.40
N VAL A 215 -14.09 -2.56 -8.48
CA VAL A 215 -13.59 -1.24 -8.91
C VAL A 215 -14.75 -0.32 -9.30
N ARG A 216 -15.70 -0.81 -10.09
CA ARG A 216 -16.91 -0.06 -10.48
C ARG A 216 -17.75 0.34 -9.27
N GLY A 217 -17.92 -0.56 -8.30
CA GLY A 217 -18.66 -0.30 -7.07
C GLY A 217 -18.03 0.78 -6.20
N VAL A 218 -16.70 0.80 -6.08
CA VAL A 218 -16.00 1.90 -5.38
C VAL A 218 -16.14 3.22 -6.15
N ALA A 219 -15.98 3.20 -7.48
CA ALA A 219 -16.12 4.39 -8.31
C ALA A 219 -17.53 4.98 -8.24
N GLU A 220 -18.58 4.16 -8.16
CA GLU A 220 -19.95 4.64 -8.01
C GLU A 220 -20.17 5.32 -6.65
N LYS A 221 -19.69 4.72 -5.56
CA LYS A 221 -19.75 5.35 -4.23
C LYS A 221 -18.96 6.66 -4.19
N ALA A 222 -17.84 6.74 -4.91
CA ALA A 222 -17.10 7.99 -5.06
C ALA A 222 -17.90 9.04 -5.85
N TRP A 223 -18.57 8.62 -6.94
CA TRP A 223 -19.40 9.48 -7.76
C TRP A 223 -20.56 10.12 -6.98
N GLU A 224 -21.24 9.33 -6.13
CA GLU A 224 -22.28 9.80 -5.21
C GLU A 224 -21.77 10.89 -4.23
N LEU A 225 -20.47 10.93 -3.96
CA LEU A 225 -19.79 11.93 -3.13
C LEU A 225 -19.22 13.11 -3.94
N GLY A 226 -19.53 13.19 -5.24
CA GLY A 226 -19.02 14.23 -6.15
C GLY A 226 -17.57 14.03 -6.57
N LEU A 227 -17.01 12.83 -6.38
CA LEU A 227 -15.67 12.45 -6.84
C LEU A 227 -15.78 11.63 -8.13
N GLY A 228 -15.34 12.21 -9.25
CA GLY A 228 -15.20 11.48 -10.51
C GLY A 228 -13.88 10.73 -10.61
N VAL A 229 -13.73 9.94 -11.67
CA VAL A 229 -12.55 9.11 -11.93
C VAL A 229 -11.68 9.75 -13.01
N ARG A 230 -10.42 10.00 -12.67
CA ARG A 230 -9.38 10.50 -13.58
C ARG A 230 -8.53 9.39 -14.18
N GLY A 231 -8.46 8.22 -13.54
CA GLY A 231 -7.77 7.06 -14.06
C GLY A 231 -7.92 5.81 -13.19
N VAL A 232 -7.71 4.66 -13.83
CA VAL A 232 -7.67 3.34 -13.20
C VAL A 232 -6.42 2.63 -13.68
N THR A 233 -5.71 1.96 -12.78
CA THR A 233 -4.57 1.09 -13.13
C THR A 233 -4.49 -0.10 -12.18
N ALA A 234 -3.93 -1.23 -12.62
CA ALA A 234 -3.64 -2.35 -11.73
C ALA A 234 -2.38 -2.06 -10.91
N SER A 235 -2.35 -2.55 -9.66
CA SER A 235 -1.12 -2.60 -8.88
C SER A 235 -0.12 -3.52 -9.58
N PRO A 236 1.16 -3.13 -9.72
CA PRO A 236 2.19 -3.95 -10.36
C PRO A 236 2.50 -5.23 -9.56
N LEU A 237 2.20 -5.22 -8.26
CA LEU A 237 2.40 -6.34 -7.36
C LEU A 237 1.06 -6.82 -6.77
N PRO A 238 0.82 -8.14 -6.71
CA PRO A 238 -0.34 -8.67 -6.00
C PRO A 238 -0.20 -8.49 -4.48
N GLY A 239 -1.33 -8.54 -3.79
CA GLY A 239 -1.38 -8.61 -2.32
C GLY A 239 -0.70 -9.88 -1.77
N PRO A 240 -0.46 -9.97 -0.45
CA PRO A 240 0.26 -11.08 0.17
C PRO A 240 -0.30 -12.48 -0.16
N SER A 241 -1.64 -12.58 -0.28
CA SER A 241 -2.34 -13.83 -0.60
C SER A 241 -2.56 -14.04 -2.10
N GLY A 242 -1.99 -13.19 -2.97
CA GLY A 242 -2.15 -13.27 -4.42
C GLY A 242 -3.36 -12.51 -4.99
N ASN A 243 -4.02 -11.65 -4.21
CA ASN A 243 -5.10 -10.81 -4.74
C ASN A 243 -4.54 -9.74 -5.69
N VAL A 244 -5.17 -9.57 -6.85
CA VAL A 244 -4.90 -8.45 -7.75
C VAL A 244 -5.64 -7.23 -7.22
N GLU A 245 -4.92 -6.12 -7.10
CA GLU A 245 -5.40 -4.87 -6.50
C GLU A 245 -5.30 -3.75 -7.54
N TYR A 246 -6.08 -2.69 -7.40
CA TYR A 246 -6.20 -1.63 -8.39
C TYR A 246 -6.10 -0.26 -7.73
N PHE A 247 -5.54 0.73 -8.42
CA PHE A 247 -5.60 2.12 -7.99
C PHE A 247 -6.67 2.87 -8.75
N LEU A 248 -7.44 3.65 -8.01
CA LEU A 248 -8.43 4.58 -8.52
C LEU A 248 -7.96 6.01 -8.22
N TRP A 249 -7.71 6.78 -9.27
CA TRP A 249 -7.43 8.21 -9.15
C TRP A 249 -8.76 8.98 -9.24
N LEU A 250 -9.14 9.57 -8.12
CA LEU A 250 -10.37 10.31 -7.91
C LEU A 250 -10.10 11.81 -7.78
N ARG A 251 -11.01 12.63 -8.28
CA ARG A 251 -10.96 14.09 -8.14
C ARG A 251 -12.36 14.70 -8.22
N SER A 252 -12.58 15.79 -7.48
CA SER A 252 -13.83 16.56 -7.61
C SER A 252 -13.99 17.10 -9.03
N GLY A 253 -15.20 16.98 -9.61
CA GLY A 253 -15.49 17.49 -10.95
C GLY A 253 -14.86 16.71 -12.12
N ALA A 254 -14.15 15.61 -11.86
CA ALA A 254 -13.77 14.65 -12.89
C ALA A 254 -15.02 13.94 -13.44
N PRO A 255 -14.96 13.33 -14.64
CA PRO A 255 -16.09 12.59 -15.20
C PRO A 255 -16.43 11.34 -14.38
N ARG A 256 -17.64 10.81 -14.57
CA ARG A 256 -17.99 9.47 -14.08
C ARG A 256 -17.06 8.44 -14.72
N LEU A 257 -16.84 7.32 -14.03
CA LEU A 257 -15.99 6.22 -14.51
C LEU A 257 -16.36 5.80 -15.94
N ASP A 258 -15.36 5.75 -16.82
CA ASP A 258 -15.46 5.03 -18.09
C ASP A 258 -15.25 3.53 -17.83
N PRO A 259 -16.22 2.65 -18.13
CA PRO A 259 -16.07 1.21 -17.96
C PRO A 259 -14.85 0.63 -18.69
N ALA A 260 -14.43 1.22 -19.82
CA ALA A 260 -13.29 0.77 -20.59
C ALA A 260 -11.96 0.90 -19.83
N ASP A 261 -11.83 1.89 -18.95
CA ASP A 261 -10.64 2.06 -18.10
C ASP A 261 -10.49 0.89 -17.11
N VAL A 262 -11.60 0.37 -16.58
CA VAL A 262 -11.59 -0.81 -15.69
C VAL A 262 -11.26 -2.07 -16.48
N ASP A 263 -11.88 -2.25 -17.64
CA ASP A 263 -11.66 -3.45 -18.46
C ASP A 263 -10.20 -3.55 -18.90
N ARG A 264 -9.59 -2.41 -19.30
CA ARG A 264 -8.15 -2.32 -19.58
C ARG A 264 -7.32 -2.69 -18.35
N ALA A 265 -7.57 -2.08 -17.20
CA ALA A 265 -6.80 -2.34 -15.99
C ALA A 265 -6.90 -3.81 -15.54
N VAL A 266 -8.07 -4.44 -15.68
CA VAL A 266 -8.26 -5.86 -15.36
C VAL A 266 -7.54 -6.78 -16.34
N ALA A 267 -7.48 -6.42 -17.62
CA ALA A 267 -6.80 -7.20 -18.65
C ALA A 267 -5.27 -7.10 -18.58
N GLU A 268 -4.73 -5.91 -18.31
CA GLU A 268 -3.29 -5.63 -18.20
C GLU A 268 -2.68 -6.03 -16.85
N GLY A 269 -3.52 -6.12 -15.80
CA GLY A 269 -3.07 -6.45 -14.45
C GLY A 269 -2.47 -7.85 -14.30
N PRO A 270 -1.76 -8.12 -13.19
CA PRO A 270 -1.23 -9.44 -12.87
C PRO A 270 -2.30 -10.54 -12.92
N ARG A 271 -1.92 -11.74 -13.35
CA ARG A 271 -2.81 -12.92 -13.45
C ARG A 271 -2.67 -13.85 -12.25
#